data_AF-A0A975XSX9-F1
#
_entry.id   AF-A0A975XSX9-F1
#
_cell.length_a   1.000
_cell.length_b   1.000
_cell.length_c   1.000
_cell.angle_alpha   90.00
_cell.angle_beta   90.00
_cell.angle_gamma   90.00
#
_symmetry.space_group_name_H-M   'P 1'
#
loop_
_entity.id
_entity.type
_entity.pdbx_description
1 polymer ?
#
loop_
_entity_poly.entity_id
_entity_poly.type
_entity_poly.pdbx_seq_one_letter_code
_entity_poly.pdbx_strand_id
1 'polypeptide(L)'
;MVYEPTLTPYIPDETVPLAGAGPTVLVQFFALAAGTQTVNVYRVSEGRQFRVRGGVNLYAVGGATVMDYEPPGGTTITYQAEQFNSAGVSLGFTGTTSTGLFFTRTYIHQPLNPLLAVTANIMLGSADDFSRPSPGSTVWPEGATVGRTIGGQRRGLTGMPLRVRLPTTAALDTFGQMFGSYTTNYPSVICIRNPGPVRIPRLLFAGCLDPHETIAGVNALLTFTMAVDEVAPPYPGLIIPTLRRADIDAAFPTRGARAAAYATRGDRDADFSKAGLAG
;
A
#
# COMPACT_ATOMS: atom_id res chain seq x y z
N MET A 1 -9.38 -27.47 -10.58
CA MET A 1 -9.04 -26.31 -11.43
C MET A 1 -8.43 -25.26 -10.52
N VAL A 2 -7.30 -24.67 -10.88
CA VAL A 2 -6.61 -23.70 -10.02
C VAL A 2 -7.05 -22.30 -10.46
N TYR A 3 -7.68 -21.54 -9.57
CA TYR A 3 -8.33 -20.25 -9.85
C TYR A 3 -7.33 -19.07 -9.88
N GLU A 4 -6.29 -19.14 -10.69
CA GLU A 4 -5.20 -18.15 -10.68
C GLU A 4 -5.66 -16.73 -11.07
N PRO A 5 -5.16 -15.67 -10.39
CA PRO A 5 -5.45 -14.30 -10.78
C PRO A 5 -4.69 -13.87 -12.03
N THR A 6 -5.29 -12.99 -12.83
CA THR A 6 -4.59 -12.20 -13.84
C THR A 6 -4.07 -10.91 -13.20
N LEU A 7 -2.82 -10.54 -13.50
CA LEU A 7 -2.15 -9.36 -12.93
C LEU A 7 -1.80 -8.37 -14.03
N THR A 8 -2.23 -7.12 -13.87
CA THR A 8 -1.89 -6.02 -14.78
C THR A 8 -1.13 -4.95 -14.00
N PRO A 9 0.20 -4.85 -14.15
CA PRO A 9 0.99 -3.82 -13.49
C PRO A 9 0.82 -2.46 -14.18
N TYR A 10 0.77 -1.39 -13.40
CA TYR A 10 0.80 -0.01 -13.87
C TYR A 10 1.96 0.71 -13.20
N ILE A 11 2.87 1.27 -14.00
CA ILE A 11 4.01 2.05 -13.53
C ILE A 11 3.90 3.43 -14.18
N PRO A 12 3.67 4.51 -13.39
CA PRO A 12 3.69 5.86 -13.92
C PRO A 12 5.04 6.21 -14.55
N ASP A 13 5.02 7.08 -15.56
CA ASP A 13 6.25 7.64 -16.14
C ASP A 13 7.02 8.43 -15.07
N GLU A 14 8.21 7.96 -14.72
CA GLU A 14 9.06 8.59 -13.71
C GLU A 14 9.64 9.93 -14.18
N THR A 15 9.57 10.27 -15.48
CA THR A 15 10.06 11.57 -15.98
C THR A 15 9.12 12.73 -15.68
N VAL A 16 7.86 12.45 -15.35
CA VAL A 16 6.82 13.44 -15.09
C VAL A 16 6.54 13.52 -13.57
N PRO A 17 6.20 14.70 -13.02
CA PRO A 17 5.66 14.78 -11.66
C PRO A 17 4.46 13.86 -11.47
N LEU A 18 4.40 13.18 -10.33
CA LEU A 18 3.32 12.24 -10.06
C LEU A 18 1.98 12.99 -9.96
N ALA A 19 1.01 12.57 -10.78
CA ALA A 19 -0.37 13.03 -10.73
C ALA A 19 -1.28 11.87 -10.32
N GLY A 20 -1.60 11.78 -9.02
CA GLY A 20 -2.44 10.71 -8.46
C GLY A 20 -1.64 9.53 -7.89
N ALA A 21 -2.16 8.32 -8.05
CA ALA A 21 -1.55 7.12 -7.47
C ALA A 21 -0.18 6.80 -8.08
N GLY A 22 0.74 6.32 -7.23
CA GLY A 22 2.01 5.73 -7.68
C GLY A 22 1.82 4.37 -8.38
N PRO A 23 2.86 3.54 -8.51
CA PRO A 23 2.77 2.22 -9.13
C PRO A 23 1.66 1.36 -8.55
N THR A 24 0.91 0.62 -9.36
CA THR A 24 -0.18 -0.23 -8.87
C THR A 24 -0.18 -1.58 -9.58
N VAL A 25 -0.92 -2.53 -9.03
CA VAL A 25 -1.22 -3.80 -9.70
C VAL A 25 -2.72 -4.03 -9.64
N LEU A 26 -3.35 -4.16 -10.80
CA LEU A 26 -4.71 -4.65 -10.89
C LEU A 26 -4.70 -6.17 -10.79
N VAL A 27 -5.45 -6.71 -9.84
CA VAL A 27 -5.57 -8.14 -9.57
C VAL A 27 -6.99 -8.56 -9.93
N GLN A 28 -7.13 -9.46 -10.89
CA GLN A 28 -8.42 -9.92 -11.41
C GLN A 28 -8.57 -11.43 -11.26
N PHE A 29 -9.69 -11.86 -10.70
CA PHE A 29 -10.09 -13.25 -10.57
C PHE A 29 -11.32 -13.48 -11.45
N PHE A 30 -11.12 -14.03 -12.65
CA PHE A 30 -12.21 -14.28 -13.61
C PHE A 30 -13.04 -15.54 -13.27
N ALA A 31 -12.45 -16.47 -12.54
CA ALA A 31 -13.10 -17.69 -12.09
C ALA A 31 -12.75 -17.95 -10.63
N LEU A 32 -13.71 -18.51 -9.89
CA LEU A 32 -13.59 -18.86 -8.47
C LEU A 32 -14.33 -20.17 -8.22
N ALA A 33 -14.11 -20.76 -7.04
CA ALA A 33 -14.81 -21.94 -6.57
C ALA A 33 -16.32 -21.70 -6.57
N ALA A 34 -17.09 -22.72 -6.95
CA ALA A 34 -18.54 -22.65 -6.92
C ALA A 34 -19.04 -22.32 -5.51
N GLY A 35 -20.04 -21.43 -5.41
CA GLY A 35 -20.58 -20.98 -4.12
C GLY A 35 -19.76 -19.89 -3.42
N THR A 36 -18.66 -19.39 -4.02
CA THR A 36 -17.92 -18.23 -3.51
C THR A 36 -18.81 -16.98 -3.56
N GLN A 37 -18.93 -16.31 -2.41
CA GLN A 37 -19.67 -15.07 -2.23
C GLN A 37 -18.72 -13.88 -2.07
N THR A 38 -17.68 -14.05 -1.26
CA THR A 38 -16.66 -13.02 -1.01
C THR A 38 -15.26 -13.61 -1.05
N VAL A 39 -14.27 -12.75 -1.24
CA VAL A 39 -12.85 -13.09 -1.18
C VAL A 39 -12.06 -12.15 -0.28
N ASN A 40 -10.96 -12.69 0.29
CA ASN A 40 -9.89 -11.90 0.88
C ASN A 40 -8.63 -12.04 0.02
N VAL A 41 -8.19 -10.95 -0.58
CA VAL A 41 -7.02 -10.93 -1.46
C VAL A 41 -5.76 -10.69 -0.62
N TYR A 42 -4.72 -11.48 -0.88
CA TYR A 42 -3.43 -11.42 -0.22
C TYR A 42 -2.33 -11.17 -1.23
N ARG A 43 -1.32 -10.39 -0.82
CA ARG A 43 -0.03 -10.26 -1.51
C ARG A 43 1.07 -10.80 -0.62
N VAL A 44 2.06 -11.45 -1.23
CA VAL A 44 3.27 -11.93 -0.58
C VAL A 44 4.47 -11.31 -1.28
N SER A 45 5.37 -10.73 -0.50
CA SER A 45 6.60 -10.12 -0.99
C SER A 45 7.64 -10.11 0.12
N GLU A 46 8.90 -10.39 -0.19
CA GLU A 46 10.00 -10.41 0.79
C GLU A 46 9.69 -11.27 2.04
N GLY A 47 8.99 -12.40 1.86
CA GLY A 47 8.59 -13.28 2.96
C GLY A 47 7.49 -12.73 3.88
N ARG A 48 6.90 -11.58 3.55
CA ARG A 48 5.79 -10.95 4.29
C ARG A 48 4.49 -11.14 3.51
N GLN A 49 3.42 -11.49 4.21
CA GLN A 49 2.08 -11.54 3.66
C GLN A 49 1.26 -10.35 4.16
N PHE A 50 0.61 -9.66 3.24
CA PHE A 50 -0.31 -8.56 3.52
C PHE A 50 -1.67 -8.85 2.89
N ARG A 51 -2.75 -8.41 3.53
CA ARG A 51 -4.04 -8.30 2.85
C ARG A 51 -4.00 -7.10 1.92
N VAL A 52 -4.40 -7.28 0.67
CA VAL A 52 -4.53 -6.17 -0.27
C VAL A 52 -5.67 -5.28 0.21
N ARG A 53 -5.37 -3.99 0.36
CA ARG A 53 -6.33 -3.02 0.84
C ARG A 53 -7.47 -2.85 -0.17
N GLY A 54 -8.71 -2.83 0.32
CA GLY A 54 -9.91 -2.90 -0.53
C GLY A 54 -10.24 -4.31 -1.04
N GLY A 55 -9.35 -5.29 -0.84
CA GLY A 55 -9.55 -6.70 -1.20
C GLY A 55 -10.07 -7.55 -0.04
N VAL A 56 -10.63 -6.96 1.01
CA VAL A 56 -11.13 -7.67 2.19
C VAL A 56 -12.65 -7.74 2.17
N ASN A 57 -13.21 -8.94 2.33
CA ASN A 57 -14.63 -9.24 2.16
C ASN A 57 -15.17 -8.72 0.81
N LEU A 58 -14.33 -8.77 -0.23
CA LEU A 58 -14.66 -8.28 -1.55
C LEU A 58 -15.71 -9.19 -2.18
N TYR A 59 -16.83 -8.62 -2.63
CA TYR A 59 -17.89 -9.37 -3.31
C TYR A 59 -17.35 -9.99 -4.59
N ALA A 60 -17.61 -11.29 -4.78
CA ALA A 60 -16.89 -12.10 -5.75
C ALA A 60 -17.77 -12.96 -6.67
N VAL A 61 -19.10 -12.80 -6.61
CA VAL A 61 -20.02 -13.55 -7.48
C VAL A 61 -19.82 -13.10 -8.93
N GLY A 62 -19.39 -14.05 -9.78
CA GLY A 62 -19.06 -13.79 -11.18
C GLY A 62 -17.64 -13.25 -11.40
N GLY A 63 -16.79 -13.28 -10.38
CA GLY A 63 -15.41 -12.79 -10.42
C GLY A 63 -15.16 -11.66 -9.42
N ALA A 64 -13.89 -11.33 -9.21
CA ALA A 64 -13.48 -10.26 -8.30
C ALA A 64 -12.30 -9.47 -8.88
N THR A 65 -12.30 -8.16 -8.66
CA THR A 65 -11.23 -7.26 -9.11
C THR A 65 -10.85 -6.31 -7.97
N VAL A 66 -9.55 -6.11 -7.76
CA VAL A 66 -9.03 -5.13 -6.81
C VAL A 66 -7.75 -4.48 -7.36
N MET A 67 -7.57 -3.19 -7.10
CA MET A 67 -6.32 -2.49 -7.36
C MET A 67 -5.47 -2.47 -6.09
N ASP A 68 -4.27 -3.04 -6.16
CA ASP A 68 -3.27 -2.90 -5.12
C ASP A 68 -2.46 -1.61 -5.33
N TYR A 69 -2.57 -0.70 -4.37
CA TYR A 69 -1.87 0.59 -4.35
C TYR A 69 -0.56 0.56 -3.55
N GLU A 70 -0.32 -0.55 -2.83
CA GLU A 70 0.85 -0.73 -1.99
C GLU A 70 1.82 -1.83 -2.50
N PRO A 71 1.96 -2.09 -3.82
CA PRO A 71 2.90 -3.11 -4.29
C PRO A 71 4.36 -2.62 -4.08
N PRO A 72 5.25 -3.44 -3.51
CA PRO A 72 6.67 -3.06 -3.37
C PRO A 72 7.37 -3.01 -4.72
N GLY A 73 8.35 -2.11 -4.86
CA GLY A 73 9.20 -2.03 -6.04
C GLY A 73 10.43 -2.94 -5.96
N GLY A 74 10.88 -3.47 -7.10
CA GLY A 74 12.13 -4.20 -7.27
C GLY A 74 12.18 -5.59 -6.63
N THR A 75 11.02 -6.20 -6.37
CA THR A 75 10.90 -7.59 -5.90
C THR A 75 9.75 -8.28 -6.61
N THR A 76 9.78 -9.61 -6.63
CA THR A 76 8.60 -10.41 -6.99
C THR A 76 7.50 -10.24 -5.95
N ILE A 77 6.28 -10.11 -6.43
CA ILE A 77 5.05 -10.00 -5.66
C ILE A 77 4.13 -11.12 -6.11
N THR A 78 3.66 -11.93 -5.17
CA THR A 78 2.75 -13.05 -5.44
C THR A 78 1.38 -12.77 -4.86
N TYR A 79 0.32 -12.96 -5.66
CA TYR A 79 -1.06 -12.72 -5.26
C TYR A 79 -1.87 -14.00 -5.25
N GLN A 80 -2.79 -14.10 -4.29
CA GLN A 80 -3.82 -15.15 -4.19
C GLN A 80 -5.02 -14.63 -3.41
N ALA A 81 -6.14 -15.32 -3.45
CA ALA A 81 -7.33 -15.00 -2.67
C ALA A 81 -7.77 -16.21 -1.84
N GLU A 82 -8.26 -15.93 -0.62
CA GLU A 82 -9.06 -16.89 0.15
C GLU A 82 -10.53 -16.67 -0.18
N GLN A 83 -11.25 -17.76 -0.45
CA GLN A 83 -12.64 -17.74 -0.92
C GLN A 83 -13.60 -18.10 0.20
N PHE A 84 -14.73 -17.41 0.30
CA PHE A 84 -15.73 -17.65 1.34
C PHE A 84 -17.13 -17.80 0.74
N ASN A 85 -17.92 -18.73 1.27
CA ASN A 85 -19.32 -18.87 0.88
C ASN A 85 -20.23 -17.84 1.57
N SER A 86 -21.54 -17.89 1.30
CA SER A 86 -22.53 -16.97 1.89
C SER A 86 -22.66 -17.05 3.42
N ALA A 87 -22.24 -18.17 4.03
CA ALA A 87 -22.18 -18.35 5.47
C ALA A 87 -20.84 -17.90 6.08
N GLY A 88 -19.91 -17.38 5.28
CA GLY A 88 -18.57 -16.97 5.73
C GLY A 88 -17.61 -18.14 5.97
N VAL A 89 -17.92 -19.34 5.48
CA VAL A 89 -17.03 -20.51 5.58
C VAL A 89 -16.00 -20.47 4.46
N SER A 90 -14.73 -20.66 4.81
CA SER A 90 -13.63 -20.72 3.85
C SER A 90 -13.77 -21.93 2.92
N LEU A 91 -13.66 -21.69 1.62
CA LEU A 91 -13.62 -22.68 0.55
C LEU A 91 -12.18 -22.97 0.10
N GLY A 92 -11.19 -22.41 0.81
CA GLY A 92 -9.77 -22.52 0.49
C GLY A 92 -9.25 -21.40 -0.40
N PHE A 93 -7.95 -21.47 -0.68
CA PHE A 93 -7.25 -20.48 -1.49
C PHE A 93 -7.36 -20.77 -2.99
N THR A 94 -7.30 -19.71 -3.78
CA THR A 94 -7.06 -19.78 -5.22
C THR A 94 -5.64 -20.25 -5.52
N GLY A 95 -5.30 -20.39 -6.81
CA GLY A 95 -3.89 -20.40 -7.22
C GLY A 95 -3.20 -19.07 -6.97
N THR A 96 -1.90 -19.07 -7.20
CA THR A 96 -1.04 -17.90 -7.08
C THR A 96 -0.53 -17.45 -8.44
N THR A 97 -0.51 -16.14 -8.67
CA THR A 97 0.20 -15.54 -9.80
C THR A 97 1.21 -14.53 -9.27
N SER A 98 2.36 -14.40 -9.93
CA SER A 98 3.40 -13.45 -9.53
C SER A 98 3.67 -12.41 -10.59
N THR A 99 4.05 -11.21 -10.16
CA THR A 99 4.50 -10.11 -11.02
C THR A 99 5.64 -9.36 -10.33
N GLY A 100 6.23 -8.38 -11.01
CA GLY A 100 7.22 -7.47 -10.43
C GLY A 100 7.01 -6.06 -10.94
N LEU A 101 7.24 -5.07 -10.08
CA LEU A 101 7.25 -3.65 -10.47
C LEU A 101 8.67 -3.13 -10.38
N PHE A 102 9.22 -2.68 -11.50
CA PHE A 102 10.57 -2.14 -11.57
C PHE A 102 10.49 -0.63 -11.79
N PHE A 103 10.55 0.10 -10.68
CA PHE A 103 10.65 1.56 -10.64
C PHE A 103 11.88 1.95 -9.81
N THR A 104 12.42 3.14 -10.04
CA THR A 104 13.67 3.59 -9.42
C THR A 104 13.44 4.59 -8.29
N ARG A 105 12.33 5.32 -8.32
CA ARG A 105 12.00 6.35 -7.34
C ARG A 105 11.35 5.76 -6.08
N THR A 106 11.49 6.48 -4.96
CA THR A 106 10.69 6.18 -3.77
C THR A 106 9.32 6.83 -3.91
N TYR A 107 8.27 6.04 -3.67
CA TYR A 107 6.89 6.53 -3.62
C TYR A 107 6.41 6.54 -2.18
N ILE A 108 5.84 7.66 -1.75
CA ILE A 108 5.22 7.80 -0.44
C ILE A 108 3.77 8.18 -0.64
N HIS A 109 2.86 7.55 0.10
CA HIS A 109 1.43 7.89 0.04
C HIS A 109 0.72 7.62 1.36
N GLN A 110 -0.48 8.18 1.51
CA GLN A 110 -1.38 7.88 2.61
C GLN A 110 -2.12 6.54 2.36
N PRO A 111 -1.92 5.48 3.17
CA PRO A 111 -2.57 4.17 2.96
C PRO A 111 -4.09 4.22 2.78
N LEU A 112 -4.80 5.15 3.46
CA LEU A 112 -6.25 5.27 3.35
C LEU A 112 -6.71 6.02 2.08
N ASN A 113 -5.84 6.86 1.51
CA ASN A 113 -6.11 7.63 0.30
C ASN A 113 -4.90 7.51 -0.65
N PRO A 114 -4.86 6.47 -1.49
CA PRO A 114 -3.70 6.19 -2.33
C PRO A 114 -3.50 7.20 -3.47
N LEU A 115 -4.47 8.07 -3.74
CA LEU A 115 -4.32 9.18 -4.68
C LEU A 115 -3.49 10.33 -4.07
N LEU A 116 -3.42 10.40 -2.74
CA LEU A 116 -2.55 11.31 -2.03
C LEU A 116 -1.15 10.68 -1.93
N ALA A 117 -0.39 10.84 -3.00
CA ALA A 117 0.92 10.23 -3.19
C ALA A 117 1.93 11.23 -3.77
N VAL A 118 3.21 11.03 -3.45
CA VAL A 118 4.33 11.80 -3.99
C VAL A 118 5.49 10.90 -4.35
N THR A 119 6.34 11.38 -5.27
CA THR A 119 7.69 10.85 -5.42
C THR A 119 8.63 11.62 -4.51
N ALA A 120 9.52 10.90 -3.83
CA ALA A 120 10.47 11.47 -2.90
C ALA A 120 11.87 10.91 -3.16
N ASN A 121 12.87 11.74 -2.90
CA ASN A 121 14.26 11.29 -2.81
C ASN A 121 14.60 11.12 -1.33
N ILE A 122 14.95 9.90 -0.94
CA ILE A 122 15.49 9.64 0.41
C ILE A 122 16.89 10.25 0.47
N MET A 123 17.11 11.17 1.40
CA MET A 123 18.37 11.90 1.55
C MET A 123 19.38 11.12 2.40
N LEU A 124 20.65 11.51 2.28
CA LEU A 124 21.72 11.06 3.16
C LEU A 124 21.38 11.33 4.63
N GLY A 125 21.73 10.39 5.51
CA GLY A 125 21.35 10.42 6.92
C GLY A 125 19.93 9.90 7.20
N SER A 126 19.26 9.34 6.19
CA SER A 126 18.07 8.50 6.42
C SER A 126 18.49 7.06 6.63
N ALA A 127 17.88 6.38 7.58
CA ALA A 127 18.15 4.99 7.93
C ALA A 127 19.65 4.69 8.18
N ASP A 128 20.40 5.70 8.63
CA ASP A 128 21.80 5.58 9.04
C ASP A 128 21.94 4.93 10.43
N ASP A 129 20.99 5.20 11.32
CA ASP A 129 20.87 4.56 12.63
C ASP A 129 19.43 4.15 12.92
N PHE A 130 19.20 2.86 13.18
CA PHE A 130 17.92 2.36 13.66
C PHE A 130 18.10 1.02 14.37
N SER A 131 17.13 0.68 15.21
CA SER A 131 17.11 -0.61 15.88
C SER A 131 15.89 -1.44 15.49
N ARG A 132 15.99 -2.76 15.67
CA ARG A 132 14.85 -3.69 15.63
C ARG A 132 14.85 -4.48 16.93
N PRO A 133 14.39 -3.86 18.03
CA PRO A 133 14.59 -4.41 19.36
C PRO A 133 13.87 -5.75 19.51
N SER A 134 14.47 -6.66 20.27
CA SER A 134 13.79 -7.84 20.80
C SER A 134 13.58 -7.56 22.29
N PRO A 135 12.40 -7.07 22.70
CA PRO A 135 12.17 -6.65 24.08
C PRO A 135 12.43 -7.81 25.00
N GLY A 136 13.21 -7.59 26.05
CA GLY A 136 13.55 -8.62 27.00
C GLY A 136 14.42 -8.08 28.11
N SER A 137 14.68 -8.93 29.08
CA SER A 137 15.58 -8.64 30.19
C SER A 137 16.50 -9.83 30.40
N THR A 138 17.72 -9.53 30.84
CA THR A 138 18.64 -10.56 31.31
C THR A 138 18.47 -10.66 32.82
N VAL A 139 17.97 -11.81 33.27
CA VAL A 139 17.82 -12.13 34.69
C VAL A 139 19.01 -12.95 35.17
N TRP A 140 19.36 -12.83 36.45
CA TRP A 140 20.47 -13.55 37.07
C TRP A 140 19.92 -14.42 38.20
N PRO A 141 19.50 -15.67 37.91
CA PRO A 141 19.00 -16.56 38.93
C PRO A 141 20.05 -16.82 40.01
N GLU A 142 19.61 -16.97 41.25
CA GLU A 142 20.51 -17.31 42.36
C GLU A 142 21.29 -18.60 42.05
N GLY A 143 22.60 -18.57 42.30
CA GLY A 143 23.51 -19.68 41.99
C GLY A 143 23.94 -19.79 40.52
N ALA A 144 23.44 -18.94 39.62
CA ALA A 144 23.89 -18.92 38.23
C ALA A 144 25.13 -18.03 38.04
N THR A 145 26.15 -18.55 37.38
CA THR A 145 27.36 -17.80 37.00
C THR A 145 27.14 -16.92 35.76
N VAL A 146 26.10 -17.20 34.97
CA VAL A 146 25.77 -16.48 33.71
C VAL A 146 24.29 -16.11 33.71
N GLY A 147 24.00 -14.88 33.29
CA GLY A 147 22.64 -14.38 33.13
C GLY A 147 21.85 -15.14 32.07
N ARG A 148 20.54 -15.26 32.28
CA ARG A 148 19.59 -15.86 31.33
C ARG A 148 18.74 -14.75 30.72
N THR A 149 18.65 -14.70 29.40
CA THR A 149 17.78 -13.73 28.73
C THR A 149 16.37 -14.27 28.58
N ILE A 150 15.39 -13.52 29.08
CA ILE A 150 13.96 -13.75 28.86
C ILE A 150 13.47 -12.63 27.97
N GLY A 151 12.99 -12.96 26.78
CA GLY A 151 12.60 -11.96 25.79
C GLY A 151 11.41 -12.38 24.94
N GLY A 152 10.76 -11.37 24.38
CA GLY A 152 9.76 -11.51 23.33
C GLY A 152 10.38 -11.56 21.94
N GLN A 153 9.52 -11.47 20.93
CA GLN A 153 9.92 -11.51 19.53
C GLN A 153 10.50 -10.17 19.07
N ARG A 154 11.32 -10.23 18.00
CA ARG A 154 11.84 -9.07 17.31
C ARG A 154 10.70 -8.15 16.84
N ARG A 155 10.78 -6.87 17.17
CA ARG A 155 9.85 -5.83 16.71
C ARG A 155 10.28 -5.23 15.36
N GLY A 156 9.41 -4.40 14.80
CA GLY A 156 9.71 -3.57 13.64
C GLY A 156 10.85 -2.58 13.89
N LEU A 157 11.18 -1.80 12.85
CA LEU A 157 12.08 -0.65 12.97
C LEU A 157 11.59 0.31 14.07
N THR A 158 12.52 0.86 14.85
CA THR A 158 12.23 1.89 15.83
C THR A 158 13.25 3.02 15.73
N GLY A 159 12.77 4.26 15.80
CA GLY A 159 13.57 5.49 15.84
C GLY A 159 14.34 5.77 14.56
N MET A 160 13.89 5.27 13.41
CA MET A 160 14.62 5.43 12.16
C MET A 160 14.53 6.89 11.68
N PRO A 161 15.65 7.61 11.50
CA PRO A 161 15.61 8.93 10.89
C PRO A 161 15.24 8.78 9.42
N LEU A 162 14.30 9.59 8.97
CA LEU A 162 13.87 9.66 7.59
C LEU A 162 13.91 11.12 7.15
N ARG A 163 14.74 11.40 6.14
CA ARG A 163 14.86 12.70 5.50
C ARG A 163 14.46 12.57 4.06
N VAL A 164 13.38 13.24 3.67
CA VAL A 164 12.84 13.16 2.32
C VAL A 164 12.92 14.52 1.64
N ARG A 165 13.40 14.52 0.40
CA ARG A 165 13.38 15.68 -0.48
C ARG A 165 12.29 15.51 -1.51
N LEU A 166 11.48 16.56 -1.67
CA LEU A 166 10.38 16.60 -2.63
C LEU A 166 10.74 17.51 -3.81
N PRO A 167 10.25 17.20 -5.02
CA PRO A 167 10.67 17.90 -6.24
C PRO A 167 10.03 19.28 -6.41
N THR A 168 8.84 19.52 -5.83
CA THR A 168 8.04 20.73 -6.04
C THR A 168 7.33 21.15 -4.75
N THR A 169 6.91 22.41 -4.66
CA THR A 169 6.11 22.92 -3.53
C THR A 169 4.76 22.23 -3.45
N ALA A 170 4.12 21.96 -4.60
CA ALA A 170 2.88 21.18 -4.63
C ALA A 170 3.05 19.77 -4.03
N ALA A 171 4.21 19.12 -4.26
CA ALA A 171 4.51 17.84 -3.62
C ALA A 171 4.74 17.98 -2.11
N LEU A 172 5.35 19.08 -1.66
CA LEU A 172 5.50 19.41 -0.24
C LEU A 172 4.14 19.52 0.46
N ASP A 173 3.22 20.30 -0.13
CA ASP A 173 1.85 20.46 0.38
C ASP A 173 1.10 19.12 0.39
N THR A 174 1.21 18.34 -0.69
CA THR A 174 0.61 17.00 -0.81
C THR A 174 1.13 16.06 0.28
N PHE A 175 2.43 16.12 0.58
CA PHE A 175 3.05 15.30 1.63
C PHE A 175 2.58 15.71 3.02
N GLY A 176 2.50 17.02 3.31
CA GLY A 176 1.92 17.51 4.56
C GLY A 176 0.48 17.04 4.77
N GLN A 177 -0.34 17.08 3.71
CA GLN A 177 -1.72 16.60 3.75
C GLN A 177 -1.85 15.10 4.06
N MET A 178 -0.80 14.28 3.87
CA MET A 178 -0.84 12.85 4.21
C MET A 178 -1.02 12.61 5.70
N PHE A 179 -0.61 13.56 6.54
CA PHE A 179 -0.78 13.51 7.99
C PHE A 179 -2.12 14.12 8.46
N GLY A 180 -2.93 14.60 7.51
CA GLY A 180 -4.17 15.31 7.77
C GLY A 180 -4.04 16.82 7.56
N SER A 181 -5.13 17.52 7.83
CA SER A 181 -5.26 18.97 7.79
C SER A 181 -6.26 19.40 8.87
N TYR A 182 -6.53 20.71 8.99
CA TYR A 182 -7.59 21.21 9.87
C TYR A 182 -9.00 20.66 9.54
N THR A 183 -9.19 20.11 8.34
CA THR A 183 -10.50 19.61 7.86
C THR A 183 -10.50 18.12 7.52
N THR A 184 -9.32 17.48 7.47
CA THR A 184 -9.19 16.08 7.07
C THR A 184 -8.34 15.33 8.08
N ASN A 185 -8.88 14.25 8.64
CA ASN A 185 -8.17 13.44 9.60
C ASN A 185 -7.66 12.16 8.95
N TYR A 186 -6.33 11.98 8.95
CA TYR A 186 -5.69 10.72 8.60
C TYR A 186 -4.89 10.19 9.78
N PRO A 187 -4.70 8.86 9.88
CA PRO A 187 -3.73 8.33 10.82
C PRO A 187 -2.33 8.82 10.42
N SER A 188 -1.48 9.07 11.41
CA SER A 188 -0.08 9.49 11.23
C SER A 188 0.82 8.33 10.77
N VAL A 189 0.35 7.59 9.76
CA VAL A 189 1.00 6.45 9.13
C VAL A 189 1.09 6.72 7.64
N ILE A 190 2.29 6.58 7.09
CA ILE A 190 2.57 6.71 5.66
C ILE A 190 3.06 5.37 5.10
N CYS A 191 2.72 5.09 3.84
CA CYS A 191 3.22 3.93 3.10
C CYS A 191 4.38 4.36 2.23
N ILE A 192 5.56 3.82 2.52
CA ILE A 192 6.80 4.07 1.80
C ILE A 192 7.11 2.84 0.94
N ARG A 193 7.29 3.07 -0.35
CA ARG A 193 7.67 2.07 -1.33
C ARG A 193 9.02 2.44 -1.91
N ASN A 194 10.04 1.75 -1.46
CA ASN A 194 11.43 2.03 -1.79
C ASN A 194 12.05 0.83 -2.53
N PRO A 195 12.43 0.96 -3.81
CA PRO A 195 13.03 -0.13 -4.57
C PRO A 195 14.51 -0.39 -4.21
N GLY A 196 15.08 0.38 -3.27
CA GLY A 196 16.49 0.32 -2.90
C GLY A 196 17.28 1.50 -3.49
N PRO A 197 18.57 1.66 -3.13
CA PRO A 197 19.41 0.73 -2.35
C PRO A 197 19.32 0.92 -0.83
N VAL A 198 18.49 1.85 -0.33
CA VAL A 198 18.35 2.10 1.12
C VAL A 198 17.89 0.82 1.82
N ARG A 199 18.58 0.43 2.90
CA ARG A 199 18.36 -0.84 3.65
C ARG A 199 17.14 -0.80 4.58
N ILE A 200 16.02 -0.33 4.05
CA ILE A 200 14.69 -0.41 4.67
C ILE A 200 13.83 -1.42 3.91
N PRO A 201 12.77 -1.98 4.51
CA PRO A 201 11.84 -2.84 3.79
C PRO A 201 11.34 -2.17 2.50
N ARG A 202 11.20 -2.92 1.41
CA ARG A 202 10.74 -2.34 0.12
C ARG A 202 9.34 -1.78 0.22
N LEU A 203 8.53 -2.37 1.10
CA LEU A 203 7.26 -1.84 1.58
C LEU A 203 7.37 -1.62 3.08
N LEU A 204 7.31 -0.35 3.49
CA LEU A 204 7.37 0.08 4.88
C LEU A 204 6.14 0.93 5.20
N PHE A 205 5.40 0.55 6.24
CA PHE A 205 4.41 1.43 6.87
C PHE A 205 5.09 2.12 8.05
N ALA A 206 5.27 3.42 7.92
CA ALA A 206 6.02 4.23 8.87
C ALA A 206 5.05 5.10 9.67
N GLY A 207 5.06 4.94 10.99
CA GLY A 207 4.38 5.84 11.92
C GLY A 207 5.28 7.04 12.18
N CYS A 208 4.74 8.25 12.01
CA CYS A 208 5.46 9.50 12.23
C CYS A 208 4.53 10.50 12.91
N LEU A 209 4.82 10.84 14.16
CA LEU A 209 3.96 11.72 14.97
C LEU A 209 4.30 13.21 14.81
N ASP A 210 5.53 13.53 14.40
CA ASP A 210 6.02 14.90 14.33
C ASP A 210 6.87 15.11 13.06
N PRO A 211 6.22 15.24 11.87
CA PRO A 211 6.92 15.53 10.63
C PRO A 211 7.39 16.99 10.63
N HIS A 212 8.71 17.21 10.63
CA HIS A 212 9.26 18.56 10.63
C HIS A 212 9.59 19.02 9.21
N GLU A 213 8.86 20.03 8.72
CA GLU A 213 9.13 20.68 7.44
C GLU A 213 10.35 21.60 7.55
N THR A 214 11.29 21.48 6.62
CA THR A 214 12.44 22.38 6.51
C THR A 214 12.56 22.93 5.10
N ILE A 215 12.50 24.26 4.98
CA ILE A 215 12.77 24.99 3.75
C ILE A 215 14.11 25.71 3.93
N ALA A 216 15.15 25.25 3.24
CA ALA A 216 16.49 25.85 3.36
C ALA A 216 16.94 26.53 2.06
N GLY A 217 17.23 27.84 2.15
CA GLY A 217 18.02 28.62 1.18
C GLY A 217 17.28 29.14 -0.07
N VAL A 218 18.00 29.95 -0.87
CA VAL A 218 17.52 30.60 -2.11
C VAL A 218 17.20 29.59 -3.23
N ASN A 219 17.69 28.34 -3.10
CA ASN A 219 17.39 27.21 -4.00
C ASN A 219 16.38 26.21 -3.41
N ALA A 220 15.66 26.62 -2.35
CA ALA A 220 14.53 25.93 -1.71
C ALA A 220 14.63 24.41 -1.73
N LEU A 221 15.52 23.84 -0.91
CA LEU A 221 15.46 22.40 -0.62
C LEU A 221 14.16 22.15 0.17
N LEU A 222 13.14 21.66 -0.52
CA LEU A 222 11.83 21.31 0.03
C LEU A 222 11.94 19.94 0.70
N THR A 223 12.11 19.94 2.02
CA THR A 223 12.50 18.75 2.77
C THR A 223 11.63 18.52 3.99
N PHE A 224 11.42 17.26 4.32
CA PHE A 224 10.87 16.84 5.61
C PHE A 224 11.91 16.00 6.35
N THR A 225 12.08 16.28 7.63
CA THR A 225 12.87 15.46 8.55
C THR A 225 11.95 14.89 9.62
N MET A 226 12.06 13.59 9.87
CA MET A 226 11.22 12.89 10.84
C MET A 226 11.93 11.67 11.43
N ALA A 227 11.51 11.28 12.63
CA ALA A 227 11.83 9.97 13.20
C ALA A 227 10.60 9.07 13.01
N VAL A 228 10.83 7.86 12.51
CA VAL A 228 9.73 6.94 12.19
C VAL A 228 9.93 5.56 12.79
N ASP A 229 8.81 4.94 13.15
CA ASP A 229 8.73 3.56 13.59
C ASP A 229 7.99 2.72 12.54
N GLU A 230 8.40 1.46 12.36
CA GLU A 230 7.63 0.52 11.55
C GLU A 230 6.37 0.11 12.33
N VAL A 231 5.21 0.43 11.78
CA VAL A 231 3.91 0.15 12.37
C VAL A 231 3.08 -0.76 11.48
N ALA A 232 2.03 -1.35 12.04
CA ALA A 232 1.04 -2.03 11.24
C ALA A 232 0.30 -1.01 10.35
N PRO A 233 -0.03 -1.35 9.10
CA PRO A 233 -0.86 -0.49 8.29
C PRO A 233 -2.27 -0.34 8.90
N PRO A 234 -3.03 0.72 8.56
CA PRO A 234 -4.44 0.82 8.91
C PRO A 234 -5.23 -0.41 8.43
N TYR A 235 -6.39 -0.69 9.04
CA TYR A 235 -7.17 -1.90 8.73
C TYR A 235 -7.44 -2.01 7.20
N PRO A 236 -7.11 -3.13 6.55
CA PRO A 236 -7.13 -3.27 5.08
C PRO A 236 -8.51 -3.14 4.43
N GLY A 237 -9.60 -3.26 5.19
CA GLY A 237 -10.95 -2.95 4.70
C GLY A 237 -11.27 -1.45 4.65
N LEU A 238 -10.45 -0.60 5.30
CA LEU A 238 -10.59 0.85 5.27
C LEU A 238 -9.69 1.40 4.16
N ILE A 239 -10.32 1.87 3.09
CA ILE A 239 -9.72 2.62 2.00
C ILE A 239 -10.77 3.49 1.35
N ILE A 240 -10.39 4.69 0.92
CA ILE A 240 -11.22 5.52 0.07
C ILE A 240 -11.18 4.91 -1.33
N PRO A 241 -12.31 4.41 -1.87
CA PRO A 241 -12.33 3.82 -3.20
C PRO A 241 -11.98 4.88 -4.24
N THR A 242 -10.99 4.59 -5.06
CA THR A 242 -10.52 5.46 -6.15
C THR A 242 -11.46 5.42 -7.36
N LEU A 243 -12.02 4.24 -7.66
CA LEU A 243 -13.08 4.06 -8.64
C LEU A 243 -14.40 3.82 -7.89
N ARG A 244 -15.32 4.76 -8.02
CA ARG A 244 -16.67 4.66 -7.44
C ARG A 244 -17.68 4.39 -8.53
N ARG A 245 -18.82 3.83 -8.14
CA ARG A 245 -19.97 3.69 -9.03
C ARG A 245 -20.42 5.04 -9.62
N ALA A 246 -20.33 6.11 -8.84
CA ALA A 246 -20.65 7.46 -9.29
C ALA A 246 -19.75 7.89 -10.46
N ASP A 247 -18.46 7.54 -10.44
CA ASP A 247 -17.53 7.88 -11.51
C ASP A 247 -17.90 7.15 -12.82
N ILE A 248 -18.32 5.88 -12.71
CA ILE A 248 -18.87 5.12 -13.84
C ILE A 248 -20.19 5.71 -14.34
N ASP A 249 -21.10 6.11 -13.45
CA ASP A 249 -22.37 6.72 -13.83
C ASP A 249 -22.15 8.10 -14.49
N ALA A 250 -21.13 8.86 -14.09
CA ALA A 250 -20.75 10.13 -14.72
C ALA A 250 -20.17 9.94 -16.13
N ALA A 251 -19.47 8.83 -16.39
CA ALA A 251 -18.88 8.53 -17.69
C ALA A 251 -19.92 8.19 -18.78
N PHE A 252 -21.13 7.76 -18.40
CA PHE A 252 -22.14 7.27 -19.35
C PHE A 252 -23.50 7.93 -19.11
N PRO A 253 -24.08 8.62 -20.12
CA PRO A 253 -25.33 9.36 -19.96
C PRO A 253 -26.54 8.45 -19.70
N THR A 254 -26.47 7.16 -20.03
CA THR A 254 -27.57 6.20 -19.82
C THR A 254 -27.05 4.83 -19.39
N ARG A 255 -27.93 4.05 -18.75
CA ARG A 255 -27.65 2.63 -18.42
C ARG A 255 -27.38 1.78 -19.66
N GLY A 256 -28.05 2.07 -20.78
CA GLY A 256 -27.87 1.36 -22.04
C GLY A 256 -26.49 1.63 -22.65
N ALA A 257 -26.03 2.88 -22.66
CA ALA A 257 -24.70 3.25 -23.13
C ALA A 257 -23.60 2.55 -22.30
N ARG A 258 -23.78 2.49 -20.98
CA ARG A 258 -22.86 1.75 -20.10
C ARG A 258 -22.86 0.25 -20.38
N ALA A 259 -24.03 -0.36 -20.58
CA ALA A 259 -24.13 -1.79 -20.88
C ALA A 259 -23.52 -2.14 -22.24
N ALA A 260 -23.58 -1.23 -23.21
CA ALA A 260 -22.93 -1.41 -24.51
C ALA A 260 -21.40 -1.26 -24.44
N ALA A 261 -20.88 -0.50 -23.48
CA ALA A 261 -19.44 -0.22 -23.36
C ALA A 261 -18.64 -1.37 -22.73
N TYR A 262 -19.27 -2.28 -21.97
CA TYR A 262 -18.58 -3.35 -21.27
C TYR A 262 -19.27 -4.70 -21.50
N ALA A 263 -18.48 -5.72 -21.85
CA ALA A 263 -18.98 -7.08 -22.04
C ALA A 263 -19.39 -7.72 -20.70
N THR A 264 -18.64 -7.46 -19.63
CA THR A 264 -18.94 -7.99 -18.30
C THR A 264 -18.95 -6.90 -17.22
N ARG A 265 -19.54 -7.25 -16.07
CA ARG A 265 -19.45 -6.41 -14.87
C ARG A 265 -18.00 -6.25 -14.38
N GLY A 266 -17.20 -7.31 -14.50
CA GLY A 266 -15.79 -7.29 -14.12
C GLY A 266 -14.98 -6.27 -14.92
N ASP A 267 -15.22 -6.17 -16.24
CA ASP A 267 -14.55 -5.21 -17.11
C ASP A 267 -14.88 -3.76 -16.70
N ARG A 268 -16.15 -3.50 -16.38
CA ARG A 268 -16.59 -2.20 -15.89
C ARG A 268 -15.96 -1.85 -14.54
N ASP A 269 -15.98 -2.80 -13.60
CA ASP A 269 -15.47 -2.60 -12.24
C ASP A 269 -13.90 -2.58 -12.22
N ALA A 270 -13.27 -2.85 -13.37
CA ALA A 270 -11.83 -2.75 -13.61
C ALA A 270 -11.41 -1.51 -14.42
N ASP A 271 -12.34 -0.69 -14.93
CA ASP A 271 -12.02 0.46 -15.77
C ASP A 271 -11.64 1.70 -14.93
N PHE A 272 -10.42 1.65 -14.38
CA PHE A 272 -9.86 2.76 -13.61
C PHE A 272 -9.58 4.01 -14.46
N SER A 273 -9.73 3.97 -15.80
CA SER A 273 -9.68 5.19 -16.63
C SER A 273 -10.82 6.17 -16.32
N LYS A 274 -11.88 5.70 -15.63
CA LYS A 274 -13.03 6.51 -15.21
C LYS A 274 -12.90 7.07 -13.81
N ALA A 275 -11.87 6.68 -13.04
CA ALA A 275 -11.70 7.12 -11.66
C ALA A 275 -11.66 8.65 -11.55
N GLY A 276 -12.41 9.22 -10.61
CA GLY A 276 -12.47 10.66 -10.34
C GLY A 276 -13.40 11.49 -11.25
N LEU A 277 -14.10 10.89 -12.22
CA LEU A 277 -15.00 11.63 -13.12
C LEU A 277 -16.20 12.29 -12.42
N ALA A 278 -16.61 11.79 -11.24
CA ALA A 278 -17.74 12.36 -10.52
C ALA A 278 -17.38 13.48 -9.52
N GLY A 279 -16.11 13.86 -9.41
CA GLY A 279 -15.62 14.82 -8.40
C GLY A 279 -15.19 14.14 -7.10
#